data_AF-A0A3S3D0E2-F1
#
_entry.id   AF-A0A3S3D0E2-F1
#
_cell.length_a   1.000
_cell.length_b   1.000
_cell.length_c   1.000
_cell.angle_alpha   90.00
_cell.angle_beta   90.00
_cell.angle_gamma   90.00
#
_symmetry.space_group_name_H-M   'P 1'
#
loop_
_entity.id
_entity.type
_entity.pdbx_description
1 polymer ?
#
loop_
_entity_poly.entity_id
_entity_poly.type
_entity_poly.pdbx_seq_one_letter_code
_entity_poly.pdbx_strand_id
1 'polypeptide(L)'
;MKIIERFQISGRGVVVVGDLQTDFRMGQKLNAIVMRPDGSKTSTAAEKEYALRRIDDVAHEFEVFVLRHVDLADVPEGSTLDLTLIPSR
;
A
#
# COMPACT_ATOMS: atom_id res chain seq x y z
N MET A 1 3.92 -8.58 1.07
CA MET A 1 4.95 -7.71 1.71
C MET A 1 4.46 -7.25 3.08
N LYS A 2 5.36 -6.93 4.00
CA LYS A 2 5.02 -6.31 5.28
C LYS A 2 4.83 -4.81 5.09
N ILE A 3 3.81 -4.26 5.76
CA ILE A 3 3.64 -2.81 5.84
C ILE A 3 4.48 -2.32 7.02
N ILE A 4 5.46 -1.47 6.75
CA ILE A 4 6.38 -0.93 7.78
C ILE A 4 5.95 0.46 8.24
N GLU A 5 5.27 1.22 7.39
CA GLU A 5 4.72 2.54 7.72
C GLU A 5 3.38 2.73 7.01
N ARG A 6 2.49 3.48 7.67
CA ARG A 6 1.16 3.79 7.14
C ARG A 6 0.61 5.09 7.68
N PHE A 7 0.01 5.89 6.82
CA PHE A 7 -0.66 7.13 7.20
C PHE A 7 -1.75 7.49 6.22
N GLN A 8 -2.74 8.25 6.69
CA GLN A 8 -3.86 8.67 5.87
C GLN A 8 -3.62 10.05 5.27
N ILE A 9 -3.94 10.19 3.99
CA ILE A 9 -4.05 11.49 3.31
C ILE A 9 -5.54 11.72 3.04
N SER A 10 -6.10 12.76 3.67
CA SER A 10 -7.50 13.14 3.50
C SER A 10 -7.86 13.32 2.02
N GLY A 11 -8.95 12.67 1.60
CA GLY A 11 -9.42 12.71 0.21
C GLY A 11 -8.60 11.87 -0.79
N ARG A 12 -7.50 11.23 -0.36
CA ARG A 12 -6.64 10.42 -1.25
C ARG A 12 -6.67 8.93 -0.90
N GLY A 13 -6.67 8.60 0.39
CA GLY A 13 -6.64 7.23 0.89
C GLY A 13 -5.51 7.00 1.89
N VAL A 14 -5.15 5.74 2.11
CA VAL A 14 -4.06 5.34 3.02
C VAL A 14 -2.80 5.10 2.21
N VAL A 15 -1.72 5.81 2.56
CA VAL A 15 -0.38 5.52 2.07
C VAL A 15 0.20 4.39 2.91
N VAL A 16 0.81 3.41 2.25
CA VAL A 16 1.53 2.32 2.89
C VAL A 16 2.94 2.23 2.31
N VAL A 17 3.91 1.98 3.19
CA VAL A 17 5.30 1.68 2.83
C VAL A 17 5.53 0.20 3.04
N GLY A 18 5.98 -0.48 1.99
CA GLY A 18 6.24 -1.91 1.96
C GLY A 18 7.72 -2.25 2.06
N ASP A 19 8.03 -3.37 2.70
CA ASP A 19 9.39 -3.89 2.88
C ASP A 19 10.01 -4.60 1.66
N LEU A 20 9.29 -4.65 0.54
CA LEU A 20 9.67 -5.45 -0.63
C LEU A 20 9.56 -4.61 -1.90
N GLN A 21 10.56 -4.73 -2.77
CA GLN A 21 10.50 -4.20 -4.13
C GLN A 21 9.64 -5.08 -5.04
N THR A 22 8.95 -4.44 -5.99
CA THR A 22 8.06 -5.08 -6.95
C THR A 22 8.36 -4.58 -8.37
N ASP A 23 8.06 -5.41 -9.37
CA ASP A 23 8.20 -5.05 -10.78
C ASP A 23 7.05 -4.18 -11.31
N PHE A 24 6.12 -3.75 -10.44
CA PHE A 24 5.02 -2.87 -10.83
C PHE A 24 5.55 -1.50 -11.25
N ARG A 25 4.91 -0.92 -12.27
CA ARG A 25 5.24 0.41 -12.77
C ARG A 25 4.63 1.50 -11.89
N MET A 26 5.26 2.66 -11.82
CA MET A 26 4.68 3.84 -11.17
C MET A 26 3.34 4.22 -11.79
N GLY A 27 2.36 4.60 -10.96
CA GLY A 27 0.99 4.89 -11.37
C GLY A 27 0.17 3.68 -11.83
N GLN A 28 0.73 2.46 -11.73
CA GLN A 28 0.00 1.26 -12.10
C GLN A 28 -1.08 0.97 -11.07
N LYS A 29 -2.32 0.77 -11.55
CA LYS A 29 -3.45 0.34 -10.72
C LYS A 29 -3.37 -1.16 -10.46
N LEU A 30 -3.51 -1.52 -9.20
CA LEU A 30 -3.36 -2.87 -8.67
C LEU A 30 -4.59 -3.24 -7.85
N ASN A 31 -4.90 -4.53 -7.79
CA ASN A 31 -5.76 -5.05 -6.73
C ASN A 31 -4.89 -5.34 -5.51
N ALA A 32 -5.34 -4.91 -4.35
CA ALA A 32 -4.65 -5.04 -3.08
C ALA A 32 -5.51 -5.81 -2.08
N ILE A 33 -4.89 -6.75 -1.37
CA ILE A 33 -5.48 -7.43 -0.23
C ILE A 33 -4.66 -7.07 1.00
N VAL A 34 -5.27 -6.33 1.93
CA VAL A 34 -4.71 -6.06 3.25
C VAL A 34 -5.07 -7.22 4.16
N MET A 35 -4.07 -7.92 4.67
CA MET A 35 -4.24 -8.96 5.68
C MET A 35 -3.89 -8.36 7.04
N ARG A 36 -4.89 -8.25 7.91
CA ARG A 36 -4.76 -7.69 9.25
C ARG A 36 -4.18 -8.71 10.23
N PRO A 37 -3.58 -8.28 11.37
CA PRO A 37 -3.01 -9.19 12.38
C PRO A 37 -4.03 -10.14 13.01
N ASP A 38 -5.31 -9.76 13.03
CA ASP A 38 -6.42 -10.59 13.51
C ASP A 38 -6.82 -11.70 12.51
N GLY A 39 -6.15 -11.77 11.35
CA GLY A 39 -6.42 -12.71 10.28
C GLY A 39 -7.50 -12.27 9.30
N SER A 40 -8.20 -11.16 9.57
CA SER A 40 -9.20 -10.61 8.64
C SER A 40 -8.54 -10.01 7.41
N LYS A 41 -9.31 -9.93 6.32
CA LYS A 41 -8.82 -9.46 5.01
C LYS A 41 -9.75 -8.39 4.45
N THR A 42 -9.15 -7.38 3.82
CA THR A 42 -9.87 -6.33 3.08
C THR A 42 -9.29 -6.19 1.69
N SER A 43 -10.14 -6.28 0.67
CA SER A 43 -9.76 -6.04 -0.72
C SER A 43 -9.97 -4.57 -1.06
N THR A 44 -9.01 -3.97 -1.75
CA THR A 44 -9.10 -2.61 -2.22
C THR A 44 -8.27 -2.37 -3.48
N ALA A 45 -8.40 -1.20 -4.10
CA ALA A 45 -7.51 -0.75 -5.17
C ALA A 45 -6.25 -0.11 -4.57
N ALA A 46 -5.11 -0.40 -5.19
CA ALA A 46 -3.83 0.24 -4.88
C ALA A 46 -3.23 0.90 -6.13
N GLU A 47 -2.38 1.88 -5.90
CA GLU A 47 -1.60 2.55 -6.94
C GLU A 47 -0.16 2.73 -6.44
N LYS A 48 0.83 2.31 -7.23
CA LYS A 48 2.25 2.50 -6.88
C LYS A 48 2.62 3.98 -7.05
N GLU A 49 3.25 4.57 -6.05
CA GLU A 49 3.67 5.96 -6.06
C GLU A 49 5.16 6.13 -5.70
N TYR A 50 5.70 7.31 -6.02
CA TYR A 50 6.99 7.73 -5.49
C TYR A 50 6.91 7.87 -3.97
N ALA A 51 8.03 7.61 -3.30
CA ALA A 51 8.16 7.98 -1.90
C ALA A 51 7.85 9.47 -1.73
N LEU A 52 6.97 9.77 -0.78
CA LEU A 52 6.68 11.15 -0.43
C LEU A 52 7.87 11.71 0.35
N ARG A 53 8.14 13.02 0.23
CA ARG A 53 9.26 13.69 0.92
C ARG A 53 9.38 13.42 2.42
N ARG A 54 8.28 13.00 3.06
CA ARG A 54 8.25 12.62 4.48
C ARG A 54 8.94 11.29 4.78
N ILE A 55 9.31 10.53 3.74
CA ILE A 55 9.82 9.15 3.76
C ILE A 55 11.20 9.11 3.06
N ASP A 56 11.84 10.26 2.82
CA ASP A 56 13.05 10.37 1.98
C ASP A 56 14.25 9.54 2.50
N ASP A 57 14.35 9.33 3.82
CA ASP A 57 15.43 8.51 4.41
C ASP A 57 15.21 6.98 4.23
N VAL A 58 14.02 6.58 3.79
CA VAL A 58 13.52 5.19 3.74
C VAL A 58 13.32 4.76 2.26
N ALA A 59 13.13 5.71 1.34
CA ALA A 59 12.72 5.46 -0.05
C ALA A 59 13.62 4.59 -0.95
N HIS A 60 14.89 4.36 -0.61
CA HIS A 60 15.81 3.63 -1.50
C HIS A 60 15.59 2.11 -1.48
N GLU A 61 15.08 1.57 -0.37
CA GLU A 61 14.87 0.12 -0.18
C GLU A 61 13.38 -0.26 -0.12
N PHE A 62 12.50 0.73 -0.05
CA PHE A 62 11.09 0.53 0.26
C PHE A 62 10.17 1.10 -0.81
N GLU A 63 9.03 0.46 -1.00
CA GLU A 63 8.03 0.86 -2.00
C GLU A 63 6.81 1.50 -1.38
N VAL A 64 6.22 2.46 -2.08
CA VAL A 64 5.06 3.21 -1.61
C VAL A 64 3.85 2.93 -2.47
N PHE A 65 2.73 2.65 -1.82
CA PHE A 65 1.44 2.45 -2.46
C PHE A 65 0.38 3.30 -1.79
N VAL A 66 -0.57 3.78 -2.58
CA VAL A 66 -1.79 4.43 -2.08
C VAL A 66 -2.94 3.44 -2.20
N LEU A 67 -3.51 3.05 -1.07
CA LEU A 67 -4.72 2.26 -0.97
C LEU A 67 -5.94 3.19 -1.02
N ARG A 68 -6.84 2.95 -1.96
CA ARG A 68 -8.06 3.76 -2.14
C ARG A 68 -9.19 3.21 -1.28
N HIS A 69 -10.23 4.02 -1.01
CA HIS A 69 -11.48 3.57 -0.39
C HIS A 69 -11.34 2.80 0.94
N VAL A 70 -10.25 3.02 1.65
CA VAL A 70 -9.97 2.48 2.98
C VAL A 70 -9.47 3.59 3.87
N ASP A 71 -9.69 3.45 5.17
CA ASP A 71 -9.18 4.34 6.19
C ASP A 71 -8.02 3.70 6.94
N LEU A 72 -7.31 4.50 7.74
CA LEU A 72 -6.16 4.01 8.49
C LEU A 72 -6.52 2.85 9.44
N ALA A 73 -7.75 2.83 9.95
CA ALA A 73 -8.29 1.75 10.78
C ALA A 73 -8.41 0.42 10.03
N ASP A 74 -8.54 0.44 8.70
CA ASP A 74 -8.58 -0.78 7.88
C ASP A 74 -7.21 -1.41 7.69
N VAL A 75 -6.15 -0.66 7.96
CA VAL A 75 -4.76 -1.08 7.83
C VAL A 75 -4.11 -0.95 9.20
N PRO A 76 -4.45 -1.78 10.20
CA PRO A 76 -3.79 -1.70 11.51
C PRO A 76 -2.27 -1.98 11.41
N GLU A 77 -1.53 -1.59 12.44
CA GLU A 77 -0.11 -1.93 12.55
C GLU A 77 0.10 -3.45 12.51
N GLY A 78 1.19 -3.89 11.86
CA GLY A 78 1.47 -5.31 11.66
C GLY A 78 0.72 -5.94 10.49
N SER A 79 -0.09 -5.18 9.74
CA SER A 79 -0.73 -5.68 8.52
C SER A 79 0.29 -6.02 7.44
N THR A 80 -0.13 -6.91 6.54
CA THR A 80 0.64 -7.24 5.33
C THR A 80 -0.21 -6.94 4.10
N LEU A 81 0.46 -6.71 2.97
CA LEU A 81 -0.15 -6.34 1.70
C LEU A 81 0.21 -7.38 0.64
N ASP A 82 -0.82 -7.91 -0.01
CA ASP A 82 -0.71 -8.71 -1.21
C ASP A 82 -1.22 -7.91 -2.42
N LEU A 83 -0.50 -7.96 -3.53
CA LEU A 83 -0.72 -7.10 -4.70
C LEU A 83 -0.78 -7.94 -5.97
N THR A 84 -1.77 -7.66 -6.80
CA THR A 84 -1.93 -8.31 -8.11
C THR A 84 -2.32 -7.31 -9.18
N LEU A 85 -1.98 -7.62 -10.42
CA LEU A 85 -2.40 -6.80 -11.57
C LEU A 85 -3.92 -6.86 -11.73
N ILE A 86 -4.53 -5.71 -12.01
CA ILE A 86 -5.91 -5.68 -12.48
C ILE A 86 -5.91 -6.14 -13.95
N PRO A 87 -6.67 -7.19 -14.31
CA PRO A 87 -6.74 -7.63 -15.71
C PRO A 87 -7.28 -6.50 -16.58
N SER A 88 -6.52 -6.13 -17.62
CA SER A 88 -7.03 -5.29 -18.70
C SER A 88 -8.15 -6.06 -19.41
N ARG A 89 -9.38 -5.53 -19.39
CA ARG A 89 -10.48 -6.05 -20.21
C ARG A 89 -10.32 -5.62 -21.66
#